data_AF-A0A9P8EJJ7-F1
#
_entry.id   AF-A0A9P8EJJ7-F1
#
_cell.length_a   1.000
_cell.length_b   1.000
_cell.length_c   1.000
_cell.angle_alpha   90.00
_cell.angle_beta   90.00
_cell.angle_gamma   90.00
#
_symmetry.space_group_name_H-M   'P 1'
#
loop_
_entity.id
_entity.type
_entity.pdbx_description
1 polymer ?
#
loop_
_entity_poly.entity_id
_entity_poly.type
_entity_poly.pdbx_seq_one_letter_code
_entity_poly.pdbx_strand_id
1 'polypeptide(L)'
;MATSRPQVYVTQQQQEMLGAWENGGYCGLAGSILDMERNYSRQINESRTINQTQHMSHAIMLLSQHEELMPSILQNCLIEDIKNRTVPLDPRFKIIHAKQRQEDVACGLYINYLLDPRGYGLTVTEYEEFVEGIIACIENRTMRSHRSGFNIDQAATAYFLSYTGRAKNEIPNMRKSCSGKTNLQDFKASQAALIADAKAQKPTEVRIPGEAEFSINVHTRCYEHDKLQGSANFFRLARCVLNALWPARKFILHSVYVFQAFMALPEQKW
;
A
#
# COMPACT_ATOMS: atom_id res chain seq x y z
N MET A 1 29.31 -8.85 -7.65
CA MET A 1 28.39 -9.95 -7.28
C MET A 1 26.99 -9.49 -7.64
N ALA A 2 26.33 -10.17 -8.58
CA ALA A 2 24.91 -9.91 -8.86
C ALA A 2 24.12 -10.37 -7.62
N THR A 3 23.61 -9.44 -6.83
CA THR A 3 22.70 -9.76 -5.74
C THR A 3 21.44 -10.35 -6.36
N SER A 4 21.15 -11.62 -6.08
CA SER A 4 19.88 -12.24 -6.44
C SER A 4 18.74 -11.37 -5.94
N ARG A 5 17.76 -11.09 -6.81
CA ARG A 5 16.55 -10.33 -6.46
C ARG A 5 15.92 -10.95 -5.19
N PRO A 6 15.50 -10.14 -4.20
CA PRO A 6 14.82 -10.67 -3.03
C PRO A 6 13.56 -11.42 -3.47
N GLN A 7 13.35 -12.59 -2.88
CA GLN A 7 12.12 -13.34 -2.98
C GLN A 7 11.07 -12.67 -2.08
N VAL A 8 10.13 -11.97 -2.71
CA VAL A 8 9.04 -11.27 -2.04
C VAL A 8 7.89 -12.24 -1.81
N TYR A 9 7.32 -12.21 -0.61
CA TYR A 9 6.11 -12.93 -0.28
C TYR A 9 4.92 -12.46 -1.12
N VAL A 10 4.21 -13.42 -1.69
CA VAL A 10 2.91 -13.22 -2.34
C VAL A 10 1.95 -14.29 -1.85
N THR A 11 0.70 -13.92 -1.62
CA THR A 11 -0.31 -14.88 -1.17
C THR A 11 -0.66 -15.86 -2.28
N GLN A 12 -1.26 -16.99 -1.92
CA GLN A 12 -1.81 -17.93 -2.92
C GLN A 12 -2.78 -17.23 -3.89
N GLN A 13 -3.65 -16.35 -3.41
CA GLN A 13 -4.57 -15.60 -4.26
C GLN A 13 -3.83 -14.70 -5.26
N GLN A 14 -2.71 -14.08 -4.86
CA GLN A 14 -1.89 -13.30 -5.78
C GLN A 14 -1.20 -14.18 -6.82
N GLN A 15 -0.74 -15.38 -6.44
CA GLN A 15 -0.17 -16.34 -7.38
C GLN A 15 -1.22 -16.83 -8.39
N GLU A 16 -2.46 -17.09 -7.95
CA GLU A 16 -3.58 -17.45 -8.81
C GLU A 16 -3.94 -16.31 -9.78
N MET A 17 -3.99 -15.07 -9.30
CA MET A 17 -4.19 -13.90 -10.16
C MET A 17 -3.07 -13.74 -11.18
N LEU A 18 -1.80 -13.95 -10.79
CA LEU A 18 -0.67 -13.90 -11.69
C LEU A 18 -0.75 -15.00 -12.77
N GLY A 19 -1.09 -16.23 -12.38
CA GLY A 19 -1.31 -17.32 -13.34
C GLY A 19 -2.49 -17.03 -14.29
N ALA A 20 -3.57 -16.44 -13.80
CA ALA A 20 -4.69 -16.03 -14.64
C ALA A 20 -4.31 -14.91 -15.62
N TRP A 21 -3.48 -13.96 -15.17
CA TRP A 21 -2.88 -12.94 -16.01
C TRP A 21 -2.01 -13.53 -17.11
N GLU A 22 -1.09 -14.43 -16.78
CA GLU A 22 -0.16 -15.05 -17.74
C GLU A 22 -0.88 -15.87 -18.82
N ASN A 23 -2.01 -16.49 -18.48
CA ASN A 23 -2.76 -17.35 -19.40
C ASN A 23 -3.87 -16.61 -20.19
N GLY A 24 -4.40 -15.52 -19.65
CA GLY A 24 -5.61 -14.87 -20.19
C GLY A 24 -5.58 -13.35 -20.18
N GLY A 25 -4.45 -12.72 -19.86
CA GLY A 25 -4.29 -11.28 -19.75
C GLY A 25 -5.33 -10.64 -18.83
N TYR A 26 -5.85 -9.48 -19.22
CA TYR A 26 -6.89 -8.78 -18.48
C TYR A 26 -8.16 -9.59 -18.26
N CYS A 27 -8.57 -10.40 -19.24
CA CYS A 27 -9.78 -11.22 -19.12
C CYS A 27 -9.60 -12.31 -18.05
N GLY A 28 -8.43 -12.96 -18.04
CA GLY A 28 -8.07 -13.95 -17.03
C GLY A 28 -8.00 -13.33 -15.63
N LEU A 29 -7.28 -12.20 -15.50
CA LEU A 29 -7.17 -11.48 -14.23
C LEU A 29 -8.53 -11.01 -13.71
N ALA A 30 -9.38 -10.46 -14.58
CA ALA A 30 -10.72 -10.01 -14.22
C ALA A 30 -11.61 -11.17 -13.75
N GLY A 31 -11.53 -12.33 -14.40
CA GLY A 31 -12.19 -13.56 -13.96
C GLY A 31 -11.75 -13.98 -12.56
N SER A 32 -10.43 -13.99 -12.31
CA SER A 32 -9.87 -14.31 -10.98
C SER A 32 -10.33 -13.33 -9.90
N ILE A 33 -10.35 -12.02 -10.18
CA ILE A 33 -10.86 -11.00 -9.26
C ILE A 33 -12.34 -11.20 -8.94
N LEU A 34 -13.17 -11.53 -9.95
CA LEU A 34 -14.58 -11.84 -9.73
C LEU A 34 -14.77 -13.06 -8.82
N ASP A 35 -13.99 -14.11 -9.04
CA ASP A 35 -14.10 -15.33 -8.26
C ASP A 35 -13.66 -15.09 -6.81
N MET A 36 -12.62 -14.29 -6.59
CA MET A 36 -12.26 -13.84 -5.24
C MET A 36 -13.37 -13.02 -4.59
N GLU A 37 -13.94 -12.04 -5.28
CA GLU A 37 -15.02 -11.21 -4.76
C GLU A 37 -16.24 -12.06 -4.36
N ARG A 38 -16.58 -13.08 -5.17
CA ARG A 38 -17.68 -14.01 -4.86
C ARG A 38 -17.42 -14.85 -3.61
N ASN A 39 -16.17 -15.27 -3.41
CA ASN A 39 -15.82 -16.20 -2.35
C ASN A 39 -15.48 -15.52 -1.01
N TYR A 40 -14.99 -14.27 -1.05
CA TYR A 40 -14.42 -13.61 0.12
C TYR A 40 -15.09 -12.28 0.50
N SER A 41 -15.94 -11.69 -0.36
CA SER A 41 -16.61 -10.43 -0.03
C SER A 41 -17.64 -10.60 1.07
N ARG A 42 -17.51 -9.79 2.14
CA ARG A 42 -18.45 -9.78 3.27
C ARG A 42 -19.83 -9.25 2.89
N GLN A 43 -19.90 -8.42 1.86
CA GLN A 43 -21.11 -7.78 1.38
C GLN A 43 -21.25 -8.01 -0.12
N ILE A 44 -21.28 -9.29 -0.52
CA ILE A 44 -21.40 -9.70 -1.93
C ILE A 44 -22.56 -9.00 -2.67
N ASN A 45 -23.68 -8.77 -1.98
CA ASN A 45 -24.86 -8.10 -2.52
C ASN A 45 -24.66 -6.60 -2.81
N GLU A 46 -23.65 -5.97 -2.21
CA GLU A 46 -23.28 -4.58 -2.43
C GLU A 46 -22.10 -4.44 -3.40
N SER A 47 -21.53 -5.57 -3.84
CA SER A 47 -20.36 -5.57 -4.72
C SER A 47 -20.70 -4.99 -6.09
N ARG A 48 -20.08 -3.86 -6.43
CA ARG A 48 -20.22 -3.24 -7.77
C ARG A 48 -19.54 -4.08 -8.86
N THR A 49 -18.51 -4.84 -8.50
CA THR A 49 -17.79 -5.72 -9.42
C THR A 49 -18.70 -6.88 -9.89
N ILE A 50 -19.48 -7.47 -8.98
CA ILE A 50 -20.39 -8.57 -9.30
C ILE A 50 -21.70 -8.07 -9.93
N ASN A 51 -22.29 -7.02 -9.35
CA ASN A 51 -23.65 -6.62 -9.69
C ASN A 51 -23.74 -5.68 -10.91
N GLN A 52 -22.60 -5.22 -11.47
CA GLN A 52 -22.59 -4.29 -12.61
C GLN A 52 -21.57 -4.71 -13.69
N THR A 53 -21.99 -5.56 -14.62
CA THR A 53 -21.13 -6.16 -15.67
C THR A 53 -20.32 -5.15 -16.49
N GLN A 54 -20.87 -3.96 -16.72
CA GLN A 54 -20.18 -2.89 -17.48
C GLN A 54 -18.92 -2.36 -16.76
N HIS A 55 -18.90 -2.40 -15.42
CA HIS A 55 -17.79 -1.87 -14.64
C HIS A 55 -16.51 -2.67 -14.85
N MET A 56 -16.62 -3.96 -15.10
CA MET A 56 -15.46 -4.80 -15.36
C MET A 56 -14.86 -4.53 -16.74
N SER A 57 -15.68 -4.32 -17.77
CA SER A 57 -15.20 -3.94 -19.10
C SER A 57 -14.51 -2.57 -19.06
N HIS A 58 -15.08 -1.61 -18.33
CA HIS A 58 -14.43 -0.31 -18.11
C HIS A 58 -13.12 -0.45 -17.33
N ALA A 59 -13.08 -1.23 -16.25
CA ALA A 59 -11.86 -1.44 -15.47
C ALA A 59 -10.74 -2.06 -16.32
N ILE A 60 -11.05 -3.05 -17.16
CA ILE A 60 -10.09 -3.64 -18.11
C ILE A 60 -9.53 -2.57 -19.06
N MET A 61 -10.40 -1.74 -19.64
CA MET A 61 -9.98 -0.66 -20.55
C MET A 61 -9.13 0.41 -19.85
N LEU A 62 -9.35 0.66 -18.56
CA LEU A 62 -8.53 1.59 -17.79
C LEU A 62 -7.16 0.99 -17.44
N LEU A 63 -7.12 -0.29 -17.08
CA LEU A 63 -5.90 -1.00 -16.73
C LEU A 63 -5.01 -1.31 -17.95
N SER A 64 -5.58 -1.36 -19.17
CA SER A 64 -4.82 -1.55 -20.42
C SER A 64 -3.85 -0.41 -20.73
N GLN A 65 -3.93 0.72 -20.01
CA GLN A 65 -2.95 1.80 -20.12
C GLN A 65 -1.58 1.44 -19.54
N HIS A 66 -1.52 0.39 -18.72
CA HIS A 66 -0.35 0.03 -17.91
C HIS A 66 -0.17 -1.48 -17.77
N GLU A 67 -0.18 -2.18 -18.90
CA GLU A 67 0.01 -3.63 -18.96
C GLU A 67 1.33 -4.06 -18.32
N GLU A 68 2.38 -3.29 -18.55
CA GLU A 68 3.72 -3.54 -18.03
C GLU A 68 3.82 -3.48 -16.50
N LEU A 69 2.90 -2.78 -15.83
CA LEU A 69 2.89 -2.67 -14.37
C LEU A 69 2.23 -3.89 -13.69
N MET A 70 1.33 -4.60 -14.39
CA MET A 70 0.49 -5.64 -13.78
C MET A 70 1.29 -6.79 -13.18
N PRO A 71 2.29 -7.40 -13.87
CA PRO A 71 3.11 -8.45 -13.27
C PRO A 71 3.81 -7.98 -11.99
N SER A 72 4.37 -6.77 -12.00
CA SER A 72 5.07 -6.22 -10.85
C SER A 72 4.13 -5.82 -9.70
N ILE A 73 2.89 -5.43 -9.98
CA ILE A 73 1.87 -5.21 -8.94
C ILE A 73 1.49 -6.55 -8.30
N LEU A 74 1.17 -7.57 -9.11
CA LEU A 74 0.76 -8.89 -8.64
C LEU A 74 1.88 -9.63 -7.88
N GLN A 75 3.13 -9.41 -8.28
CA GLN A 75 4.33 -9.91 -7.59
C GLN A 75 4.75 -9.04 -6.39
N ASN A 76 4.02 -7.95 -6.10
CA ASN A 76 4.35 -7.00 -5.04
C ASN A 76 5.77 -6.40 -5.19
N CYS A 77 6.23 -6.24 -6.44
CA CYS A 77 7.57 -5.81 -6.83
C CYS A 77 7.66 -4.48 -7.58
N LEU A 78 6.54 -3.79 -7.78
CA LEU A 78 6.45 -2.57 -8.58
C LEU A 78 7.54 -1.53 -8.30
N ILE A 79 7.71 -1.13 -7.03
CA ILE A 79 8.66 -0.07 -6.67
C ILE A 79 10.11 -0.47 -6.93
N GLU A 80 10.44 -1.72 -6.66
CA GLU A 80 11.78 -2.26 -6.92
C GLU A 80 12.04 -2.32 -8.44
N ASP A 81 11.07 -2.78 -9.22
CA ASP A 81 11.20 -2.92 -10.67
C ASP A 81 11.32 -1.57 -11.37
N ILE A 82 10.58 -0.56 -10.91
CA ILE A 82 10.71 0.82 -11.39
C ILE A 82 12.11 1.37 -11.08
N LYS A 83 12.61 1.17 -9.86
CA LYS A 83 13.94 1.66 -9.45
C LYS A 83 15.08 0.98 -10.19
N ASN A 84 14.95 -0.31 -10.42
CA ASN A 84 15.90 -1.11 -11.19
C ASN A 84 15.75 -0.93 -12.70
N ARG A 85 14.76 -0.14 -13.15
CA ARG A 85 14.42 0.11 -14.56
C ARG A 85 14.06 -1.16 -15.35
N THR A 86 13.60 -2.19 -14.64
CA THR A 86 13.03 -3.40 -15.24
C THR A 86 11.64 -3.11 -15.82
N VAL A 87 10.89 -2.24 -15.15
CA VAL A 87 9.60 -1.73 -15.62
C VAL A 87 9.75 -0.23 -15.89
N PRO A 88 9.55 0.23 -17.15
CA PRO A 88 9.63 1.64 -17.47
C PRO A 88 8.40 2.35 -16.90
N LEU A 89 8.61 3.31 -16.00
CA LEU A 89 7.55 4.25 -15.63
C LEU A 89 7.65 5.47 -16.53
N ASP A 90 6.67 5.65 -17.42
CA ASP A 90 6.58 6.86 -18.23
C ASP A 90 6.48 8.09 -17.29
N PRO A 91 7.28 9.15 -17.52
CA PRO A 91 7.32 10.33 -16.66
C PRO A 91 5.96 10.97 -16.36
N ARG A 92 4.97 10.79 -17.24
CA ARG A 92 3.60 11.30 -17.05
C ARG A 92 2.90 10.64 -15.86
N PHE A 93 3.27 9.41 -15.52
CA PHE A 93 2.70 8.63 -14.42
C PHE A 93 3.52 8.74 -13.13
N LYS A 94 4.50 9.64 -13.12
CA LYS A 94 5.26 9.97 -11.92
C LYS A 94 4.43 10.90 -11.03
N ILE A 95 4.14 10.45 -9.81
CA ILE A 95 3.51 11.30 -8.81
C ILE A 95 4.55 12.22 -8.19
N ILE A 96 4.36 13.53 -8.40
CA ILE A 96 5.06 14.58 -7.67
C ILE A 96 4.34 14.80 -6.34
N HIS A 97 5.04 14.63 -5.22
CA HIS A 97 4.51 14.87 -3.88
C HIS A 97 4.57 16.38 -3.59
N ALA A 98 3.69 17.14 -4.24
CA ALA A 98 3.56 18.58 -4.04
C ALA A 98 2.08 18.98 -4.05
N LYS A 99 1.74 20.06 -3.31
CA LYS A 99 0.42 20.68 -3.45
C LYS A 99 0.33 21.31 -4.84
N GLN A 100 -0.68 20.89 -5.59
CA GLN A 100 -1.01 21.48 -6.87
C GLN A 100 -2.11 22.54 -6.71
N ARG A 101 -2.20 23.45 -7.69
CA ARG A 101 -3.32 24.38 -7.73
C ARG A 101 -4.59 23.63 -8.08
N GLN A 102 -5.73 24.20 -7.71
CA GLN A 102 -7.04 23.56 -7.94
C GLN A 102 -7.35 23.40 -9.44
N GLU A 103 -6.74 24.24 -10.28
CA GLU A 103 -6.80 24.23 -11.74
C GLU A 103 -5.94 23.11 -12.39
N ASP A 104 -4.94 22.59 -11.69
CA ASP A 104 -4.07 21.50 -12.15
C ASP A 104 -4.69 20.14 -11.76
N VAL A 105 -5.84 19.81 -12.33
CA VAL A 105 -6.56 18.57 -12.01
C VAL A 105 -5.79 17.36 -12.56
N ALA A 106 -5.30 16.52 -11.65
CA ALA A 106 -4.67 15.25 -11.96
C ALA A 106 -5.51 14.11 -11.34
N CYS A 107 -6.62 13.83 -12.03
CA CYS A 107 -7.59 12.83 -11.60
C CYS A 107 -7.12 11.43 -12.01
N GLY A 108 -7.16 10.47 -11.10
CA GLY A 108 -6.68 9.13 -11.41
C GLY A 108 -6.73 8.14 -10.27
N LEU A 109 -6.32 6.92 -10.60
CA LEU A 109 -6.05 5.84 -9.66
C LEU A 109 -4.55 5.74 -9.41
N TYR A 110 -4.19 5.54 -8.16
CA TYR A 110 -2.80 5.45 -7.73
C TYR A 110 -2.65 4.39 -6.65
N ILE A 111 -1.45 3.81 -6.55
CA ILE A 111 -1.08 2.88 -5.48
C ILE A 111 0.02 3.50 -4.63
N ASN A 112 -0.18 3.41 -3.31
CA ASN A 112 0.78 3.80 -2.29
C ASN A 112 1.44 2.59 -1.65
N TYR A 113 2.77 2.60 -1.59
CA TYR A 113 3.58 1.60 -0.90
C TYR A 113 4.39 2.22 0.23
N LEU A 114 4.45 1.55 1.38
CA LEU A 114 5.38 1.86 2.45
C LEU A 114 6.58 0.92 2.38
N LEU A 115 7.69 1.44 1.90
CA LEU A 115 8.95 0.70 1.75
C LEU A 115 10.10 1.61 2.19
N ASP A 116 11.27 1.01 2.43
CA ASP A 116 12.47 1.80 2.64
C ASP A 116 12.85 2.60 1.36
N PRO A 117 13.79 3.55 1.44
CA PRO A 117 14.18 4.36 0.30
C PRO A 117 14.76 3.56 -0.87
N ARG A 118 15.22 2.32 -0.65
CA ARG A 118 15.72 1.42 -1.68
C ARG A 118 14.61 0.58 -2.32
N GLY A 119 13.43 0.52 -1.70
CA GLY A 119 12.27 -0.24 -2.18
C GLY A 119 12.14 -1.61 -1.51
N TYR A 120 12.88 -1.87 -0.43
CA TYR A 120 12.74 -3.09 0.36
C TYR A 120 11.78 -2.87 1.53
N GLY A 121 11.01 -3.90 1.81
CA GLY A 121 10.11 -4.13 2.91
C GLY A 121 10.79 -4.87 4.06
N LEU A 122 10.07 -5.77 4.71
CA LEU A 122 10.45 -6.34 5.99
C LEU A 122 10.87 -7.80 5.83
N THR A 123 11.82 -8.30 6.62
CA THR A 123 11.92 -9.76 6.81
C THR A 123 10.65 -10.30 7.46
N VAL A 124 10.41 -11.62 7.42
CA VAL A 124 9.23 -12.22 8.06
C VAL A 124 9.16 -11.88 9.55
N THR A 125 10.30 -11.89 10.26
CA THR A 125 10.38 -11.51 11.68
C THR A 125 10.09 -10.02 11.89
N GLU A 126 10.66 -9.14 11.06
CA GLU A 126 10.35 -7.71 11.13
C GLU A 126 8.86 -7.45 10.82
N TYR A 127 8.24 -8.20 9.91
CA TYR A 127 6.82 -8.06 9.61
C TYR A 127 5.94 -8.45 10.81
N GLU A 128 6.29 -9.52 11.52
CA GLU A 128 5.64 -9.92 12.77
C GLU A 128 5.77 -8.85 13.86
N GLU A 129 6.96 -8.27 14.03
CA GLU A 129 7.18 -7.14 14.95
C GLU A 129 6.38 -5.90 14.55
N PHE A 130 6.28 -5.61 13.25
CA PHE A 130 5.49 -4.50 12.73
C PHE A 130 3.99 -4.68 13.04
N VAL A 131 3.43 -5.86 12.77
CA VAL A 131 2.02 -6.16 13.06
C VAL A 131 1.74 -6.04 14.56
N GLU A 132 2.61 -6.58 15.41
CA GLU A 132 2.51 -6.44 16.86
C GLU A 132 2.60 -4.97 17.31
N GLY A 133 3.48 -4.18 16.68
CA GLY A 133 3.59 -2.74 16.93
C GLY A 133 2.33 -1.97 16.57
N ILE A 134 1.67 -2.31 15.45
CA ILE A 134 0.39 -1.72 15.06
C ILE A 134 -0.71 -2.07 16.07
N ILE A 135 -0.83 -3.36 16.43
CA ILE A 135 -1.81 -3.82 17.41
C ILE A 135 -1.59 -3.11 18.76
N ALA A 136 -0.35 -3.06 19.23
CA ALA A 136 -0.01 -2.43 20.50
C ALA A 136 -0.30 -0.92 20.49
N CYS A 137 -0.04 -0.22 19.39
CA CYS A 137 -0.45 1.17 19.20
C CYS A 137 -1.98 1.33 19.24
N ILE A 138 -2.74 0.50 18.53
CA ILE A 138 -4.21 0.60 18.49
C ILE A 138 -4.81 0.33 19.87
N GLU A 139 -4.30 -0.67 20.59
CA GLU A 139 -4.73 -1.06 21.94
C GLU A 139 -4.15 -0.17 23.04
N ASN A 140 -3.25 0.76 22.69
CA ASN A 140 -2.53 1.64 23.61
C ASN A 140 -1.83 0.85 24.74
N ARG A 141 -1.12 -0.23 24.38
CA ARG A 141 -0.36 -1.07 25.31
C ARG A 141 1.13 -1.05 25.01
N THR A 142 1.95 -1.34 26.02
CA THR A 142 3.40 -1.44 25.85
C THR A 142 3.75 -2.69 25.05
N MET A 143 4.59 -2.52 24.04
CA MET A 143 5.18 -3.62 23.29
C MET A 143 6.49 -4.06 23.96
N ARG A 144 6.67 -5.36 24.17
CA ARG A 144 7.98 -5.89 24.55
C ARG A 144 8.75 -6.23 23.27
N SER A 145 9.38 -5.22 22.66
CA SER A 145 10.33 -5.48 21.57
C SER A 145 11.60 -6.15 22.12
N HIS A 146 12.36 -6.84 21.26
CA HIS A 146 13.68 -7.39 21.61
C HIS A 146 14.66 -6.32 22.14
N ARG A 147 14.40 -5.05 21.85
CA ARG A 147 15.02 -3.90 22.51
C ARG A 147 14.15 -3.55 23.72
N SER A 148 14.61 -3.91 24.92
CA SER A 148 14.09 -3.53 26.25
C SER A 148 12.84 -2.63 26.27
N GLY A 149 11.70 -3.14 26.75
CA GLY A 149 10.52 -2.36 27.17
C GLY A 149 10.23 -1.09 26.37
N PHE A 150 9.85 -1.24 25.10
CA PHE A 150 9.66 -0.12 24.19
C PHE A 150 8.18 0.28 24.10
N ASN A 151 7.85 1.49 24.53
CA ASN A 151 6.51 2.01 24.31
C ASN A 151 6.37 2.51 22.87
N ILE A 152 5.95 1.62 21.97
CA ILE A 152 5.75 1.89 20.55
C ILE A 152 4.85 3.11 20.32
N ASP A 153 3.89 3.32 21.20
CA ASP A 153 2.96 4.42 21.18
C ASP A 153 3.65 5.79 21.27
N GLN A 154 4.51 5.90 22.27
CA GLN A 154 5.29 7.09 22.55
C GLN A 154 6.31 7.35 21.46
N ALA A 155 6.94 6.29 20.93
CA ALA A 155 7.90 6.40 19.86
C ALA A 155 7.27 6.79 18.52
N ALA A 156 6.10 6.22 18.16
CA ALA A 156 5.34 6.63 16.99
C ALA A 156 4.88 8.09 17.10
N THR A 157 4.47 8.52 18.30
CA THR A 157 4.13 9.92 18.59
C THR A 157 5.34 10.84 18.47
N ALA A 158 6.50 10.41 18.95
CA ALA A 158 7.75 11.17 18.84
C ALA A 158 8.19 11.32 17.37
N TYR A 159 8.07 10.25 16.57
CA TYR A 159 8.32 10.31 15.13
C TYR A 159 7.35 11.26 14.41
N PHE A 160 6.05 11.18 14.70
CA PHE A 160 5.07 12.07 14.09
C PHE A 160 5.39 13.54 14.38
N LEU A 161 5.71 13.86 15.64
CA LEU A 161 6.07 15.21 16.06
C LEU A 161 7.35 15.69 15.36
N SER A 162 8.39 14.88 15.31
CA SER A 162 9.65 15.27 14.68
C SER A 162 9.52 15.44 13.17
N TYR A 163 8.69 14.62 12.52
CA TYR A 163 8.49 14.66 11.07
C TYR A 163 7.57 15.79 10.61
N THR A 164 6.52 16.11 11.38
CA THR A 164 5.49 17.09 10.97
C THR A 164 5.59 18.44 11.67
N GLY A 165 6.25 18.51 12.83
CA GLY A 165 6.21 19.68 13.71
C GLY A 165 4.83 19.95 14.35
N ARG A 166 3.85 19.03 14.22
CA ARG A 166 2.47 19.21 14.69
C ARG A 166 2.20 18.52 16.04
N ALA A 167 1.22 19.06 16.77
CA ALA A 167 0.94 18.73 18.18
C ALA A 167 0.44 17.28 18.45
N LYS A 168 0.40 16.95 19.75
CA LYS A 168 0.30 15.60 20.36
C LYS A 168 -0.98 14.77 20.17
N ASN A 169 -1.98 15.18 19.38
CA ASN A 169 -3.30 14.50 19.37
C ASN A 169 -3.64 13.70 18.11
N GLU A 170 -2.79 13.73 17.08
CA GLU A 170 -3.06 13.04 15.82
C GLU A 170 -2.98 11.51 15.92
N ILE A 171 -1.98 10.97 16.62
CA ILE A 171 -1.85 9.51 16.77
C ILE A 171 -3.04 8.91 17.54
N PRO A 172 -3.51 9.47 18.66
CA PRO A 172 -4.77 9.04 19.29
C PRO A 172 -5.97 9.04 18.34
N ASN A 173 -6.10 10.03 17.45
CA ASN A 173 -7.17 10.09 16.47
C ASN A 173 -7.04 8.98 15.41
N MET A 174 -5.82 8.73 14.92
CA MET A 174 -5.56 7.63 13.98
C MET A 174 -5.95 6.28 14.60
N ARG A 175 -5.54 6.02 15.85
CA ARG A 175 -5.89 4.78 16.58
C ARG A 175 -7.39 4.59 16.70
N LYS A 176 -8.13 5.63 17.10
CA LYS A 176 -9.59 5.56 17.25
C LYS A 176 -10.29 5.15 15.95
N SER A 177 -9.79 5.62 14.81
CA SER A 177 -10.34 5.20 13.52
C SER A 177 -10.01 3.75 13.15
N CYS A 178 -8.98 3.15 13.77
CA CYS A 178 -8.57 1.77 13.56
C CYS A 178 -9.08 0.80 14.66
N SER A 179 -9.69 1.29 15.74
CA SER A 179 -9.98 0.51 16.95
C SER A 179 -11.35 -0.18 16.99
N GLY A 180 -12.08 -0.24 15.87
CA GLY A 180 -13.34 -1.00 15.82
C GLY A 180 -13.11 -2.45 16.21
N LYS A 181 -13.78 -2.94 17.28
CA LYS A 181 -13.48 -4.27 17.88
C LYS A 181 -13.50 -5.41 16.87
N THR A 182 -14.52 -5.46 16.00
CA THR A 182 -14.64 -6.46 14.93
C THR A 182 -13.47 -6.34 13.95
N ASN A 183 -13.20 -5.12 13.47
CA ASN A 183 -12.12 -4.83 12.53
C ASN A 183 -10.73 -5.21 13.08
N LEU A 184 -10.48 -4.99 14.38
CA LEU A 184 -9.20 -5.34 14.99
C LEU A 184 -9.01 -6.85 15.12
N GLN A 185 -10.06 -7.60 15.47
CA GLN A 185 -9.98 -9.07 15.55
C GLN A 185 -9.78 -9.69 14.16
N ASP A 186 -10.51 -9.19 13.17
CA ASP A 186 -10.35 -9.60 11.78
C ASP A 186 -8.94 -9.30 11.26
N PHE A 187 -8.42 -8.12 11.56
CA PHE A 187 -7.05 -7.74 11.25
C PHE A 187 -6.05 -8.72 11.89
N LYS A 188 -6.18 -9.00 13.19
CA LYS A 188 -5.31 -9.95 13.90
C LYS A 188 -5.32 -11.33 13.25
N ALA A 189 -6.51 -11.87 12.97
CA ALA A 189 -6.66 -13.18 12.36
C ALA A 189 -6.04 -13.22 10.96
N SER A 190 -6.32 -12.20 10.13
CA SER A 190 -5.77 -12.09 8.78
C SER A 190 -4.24 -11.98 8.78
N GLN A 191 -3.67 -11.13 9.65
CA GLN A 191 -2.22 -10.98 9.73
C GLN A 191 -1.55 -12.24 10.30
N ALA A 192 -2.16 -12.93 11.26
CA ALA A 192 -1.63 -14.18 11.80
C ALA A 192 -1.57 -15.28 10.72
N ALA A 193 -2.62 -15.40 9.90
CA ALA A 193 -2.64 -16.33 8.77
C ALA A 193 -1.55 -15.99 7.73
N LEU A 194 -1.40 -14.70 7.39
CA LEU A 194 -0.36 -14.23 6.47
C LEU A 194 1.05 -14.53 7.00
N ILE A 195 1.33 -14.24 8.27
CA ILE A 195 2.63 -14.52 8.89
C ILE A 195 2.91 -16.03 8.90
N ALA A 196 1.92 -16.86 9.21
CA ALA A 196 2.07 -18.31 9.19
C ALA A 196 2.41 -18.83 7.78
N ASP A 197 1.71 -18.35 6.75
CA ASP A 197 1.97 -18.71 5.36
C ASP A 197 3.35 -18.21 4.90
N ALA A 198 3.70 -16.97 5.22
CA ALA A 198 5.04 -16.42 4.93
C ALA A 198 6.15 -17.24 5.60
N LYS A 199 5.98 -17.67 6.86
CA LYS A 199 6.96 -18.55 7.55
C LYS A 199 7.11 -19.89 6.83
N ALA A 200 6.04 -20.43 6.24
CA ALA A 200 6.08 -21.68 5.48
C ALA A 200 6.80 -21.50 4.13
N GLN A 201 6.52 -20.41 3.41
CA GLN A 201 7.14 -20.10 2.11
C GLN A 201 8.61 -19.66 2.21
N LYS A 202 9.04 -19.18 3.39
CA LYS A 202 10.41 -18.67 3.67
C LYS A 202 10.90 -17.63 2.65
N PRO A 203 10.09 -16.59 2.33
CA PRO A 203 10.53 -15.51 1.47
C PRO A 203 11.64 -14.73 2.17
N THR A 204 12.48 -14.05 1.39
CA THR A 204 13.46 -13.12 1.96
C THR A 204 12.79 -11.88 2.55
N GLU A 205 11.59 -11.54 2.04
CA GLU A 205 10.95 -10.28 2.33
C GLU A 205 9.41 -10.38 2.28
N VAL A 206 8.73 -9.65 3.17
CA VAL A 206 7.30 -9.39 3.20
C VAL A 206 7.09 -7.88 3.11
N ARG A 207 6.27 -7.45 2.16
CA ARG A 207 5.92 -6.04 1.98
C ARG A 207 4.51 -5.80 2.48
N ILE A 208 4.29 -4.63 3.09
CA ILE A 208 2.94 -4.15 3.35
C ILE A 208 2.26 -3.99 1.98
N PRO A 209 1.08 -4.61 1.75
CA PRO A 209 0.37 -4.48 0.49
C PRO A 209 0.16 -3.02 0.11
N GLY A 210 0.29 -2.72 -1.19
CA GLY A 210 0.01 -1.38 -1.70
C GLY A 210 -1.46 -1.01 -1.53
N GLU A 211 -1.73 0.22 -1.11
CA GLU A 211 -3.09 0.75 -0.99
C GLU A 211 -3.45 1.49 -2.29
N ALA A 212 -4.47 1.00 -2.99
CA ALA A 212 -5.00 1.63 -4.20
C ALA A 212 -6.12 2.61 -3.86
N GLU A 213 -6.05 3.83 -4.36
CA GLU A 213 -7.04 4.88 -4.12
C GLU A 213 -7.37 5.65 -5.42
N PHE A 214 -8.51 6.34 -5.39
CA PHE A 214 -8.92 7.33 -6.38
C PHE A 214 -8.81 8.74 -5.80
N SER A 215 -8.34 9.71 -6.59
CA SER A 215 -8.40 11.12 -6.23
C SER A 215 -8.62 12.00 -7.46
N ILE A 216 -9.33 13.12 -7.27
CA ILE A 216 -9.47 14.19 -8.27
C ILE A 216 -8.13 14.94 -8.44
N ASN A 217 -7.32 15.03 -7.37
CA ASN A 217 -5.97 15.60 -7.41
C ASN A 217 -5.02 14.63 -6.70
N VAL A 218 -4.48 13.68 -7.47
CA VAL A 218 -3.61 12.62 -6.93
C VAL A 218 -2.32 13.19 -6.35
N HIS A 219 -1.71 14.19 -6.98
CA HIS A 219 -0.47 14.82 -6.46
C HIS A 219 -0.65 15.44 -5.08
N THR A 220 -1.71 16.23 -4.90
CA THR A 220 -2.02 16.86 -3.61
C THR A 220 -2.37 15.80 -2.57
N ARG A 221 -3.14 14.78 -2.95
CA ARG A 221 -3.50 13.68 -2.05
C ARG A 221 -2.27 12.89 -1.58
N CYS A 222 -1.37 12.53 -2.50
CA CYS A 222 -0.11 11.85 -2.15
C CYS A 222 0.81 12.74 -1.32
N TYR A 223 0.84 14.05 -1.59
CA TYR A 223 1.54 15.01 -0.75
C TYR A 223 0.98 15.02 0.68
N GLU A 224 -0.34 15.03 0.85
CA GLU A 224 -0.97 14.95 2.18
C GLU A 224 -0.58 13.66 2.90
N HIS A 225 -0.65 12.51 2.21
CA HIS A 225 -0.22 11.23 2.77
C HIS A 225 1.25 11.24 3.16
N ASP A 226 2.13 11.79 2.30
CA ASP A 226 3.55 11.92 2.61
C ASP A 226 3.82 12.83 3.80
N LYS A 227 2.98 13.85 4.02
CA LYS A 227 3.06 14.73 5.18
C LYS A 227 2.30 14.23 6.40
N LEU A 228 1.86 12.96 6.39
CA LEU A 228 1.05 12.35 7.44
C LEU A 228 -0.22 13.16 7.75
N GLN A 229 -0.91 13.61 6.70
CA GLN A 229 -2.17 14.37 6.74
C GLN A 229 -3.29 13.59 6.01
N GLY A 230 -4.51 14.10 6.12
CA GLY A 230 -5.67 13.52 5.43
C GLY A 230 -6.30 12.34 6.19
N SER A 231 -7.13 11.57 5.48
CA SER A 231 -8.00 10.56 6.07
C SER A 231 -7.45 9.13 6.07
N ALA A 232 -6.30 8.87 5.45
CA ALA A 232 -5.66 7.55 5.39
C ALA A 232 -4.97 7.17 6.72
N ASN A 233 -5.74 7.11 7.81
CA ASN A 233 -5.23 7.00 9.18
C ASN A 233 -4.44 5.72 9.45
N PHE A 234 -4.88 4.58 8.89
CA PHE A 234 -4.16 3.32 9.04
C PHE A 234 -2.76 3.42 8.40
N PHE A 235 -2.69 3.95 7.18
CA PHE A 235 -1.45 4.15 6.45
C PHE A 235 -0.49 5.11 7.16
N ARG A 236 -1.03 6.23 7.68
CA ARG A 236 -0.29 7.20 8.50
C ARG A 236 0.28 6.54 9.77
N LEU A 237 -0.53 5.75 10.46
CA LEU A 237 -0.12 5.01 11.65
C LEU A 237 0.96 3.96 11.32
N ALA A 238 0.78 3.20 10.24
CA ALA A 238 1.74 2.22 9.74
C ALA A 238 3.12 2.84 9.51
N ARG A 239 3.18 3.99 8.82
CA ARG A 239 4.44 4.70 8.60
C ARG A 239 5.09 5.17 9.91
N CYS A 240 4.30 5.61 10.88
CA CYS A 240 4.82 6.03 12.19
C CYS A 240 5.40 4.84 12.97
N VAL A 241 4.72 3.70 12.97
CA VAL A 241 5.19 2.47 13.63
C VAL A 241 6.46 1.94 12.99
N LEU A 242 6.52 1.86 11.65
CA LEU A 242 7.72 1.43 10.92
C LEU A 242 8.95 2.28 11.29
N ASN A 243 8.81 3.61 11.30
CA ASN A 243 9.91 4.51 11.61
C ASN A 243 10.21 4.60 13.12
N ALA A 244 9.29 4.18 13.98
CA ALA A 244 9.56 4.01 15.42
C ALA A 244 10.37 2.72 15.69
N LEU A 245 10.04 1.62 15.01
CA LEU A 245 10.73 0.33 15.15
C LEU A 245 12.13 0.36 14.51
N TRP A 246 12.25 0.92 13.30
CA TRP A 246 13.50 0.99 12.55
C TRP A 246 13.81 2.41 12.04
N PRO A 247 14.15 3.37 12.92
CA PRO A 247 14.43 4.75 12.54
C PRO A 247 15.53 4.90 11.48
N ALA A 248 16.52 4.00 11.49
CA ALA A 248 17.64 4.03 10.54
C ALA A 248 17.23 3.65 9.11
N ARG A 249 16.16 2.87 8.92
CA ARG A 249 15.69 2.43 7.60
C ARG A 249 14.93 3.52 6.85
N LYS A 250 14.36 4.51 7.55
CA LYS A 250 13.66 5.67 6.99
C LYS A 250 12.57 5.28 5.99
N PHE A 251 11.57 4.52 6.44
CA PHE A 251 10.45 4.11 5.58
C PHE A 251 9.69 5.33 5.04
N ILE A 252 9.49 5.36 3.73
CA ILE A 252 8.85 6.45 3.00
C ILE A 252 7.67 5.95 2.18
N LEU A 253 6.85 6.90 1.74
CA LEU A 253 5.77 6.66 0.80
C LEU A 253 6.31 6.64 -0.62
N HIS A 254 6.06 5.56 -1.35
CA HIS A 254 6.24 5.48 -2.79
C HIS A 254 4.86 5.45 -3.45
N SER A 255 4.57 6.40 -4.31
CA SER A 255 3.27 6.52 -4.98
C SER A 255 3.45 6.39 -6.50
N VAL A 256 2.62 5.56 -7.13
CA VAL A 256 2.65 5.31 -8.57
C VAL A 256 1.23 5.46 -9.13
N TYR A 257 1.08 6.17 -10.26
CA TYR A 257 -0.20 6.16 -10.99
C TYR A 257 -0.41 4.79 -11.62
N VAL A 258 -1.62 4.27 -11.47
CA VAL A 258 -2.10 3.09 -12.22
C VAL A 258 -2.94 3.52 -13.40
N PHE A 259 -3.56 4.70 -13.31
CA PHE A 259 -4.38 5.27 -14.36
C PHE A 259 -4.56 6.77 -14.12
N GLN A 260 -4.53 7.58 -15.17
CA GLN A 260 -4.83 9.01 -15.13
C GLN A 260 -5.97 9.34 -16.10
N ALA A 261 -7.08 9.87 -15.58
CA ALA A 261 -8.29 10.13 -16.36
C ALA A 261 -8.19 11.34 -17.28
N PHE A 262 -7.47 12.38 -16.85
CA PHE A 262 -7.26 13.59 -17.63
C PHE A 262 -5.78 13.96 -17.55
N MET A 263 -5.13 14.07 -18.70
CA MET A 263 -3.85 14.75 -18.77
C MET A 263 -4.14 16.24 -18.68
N ALA A 264 -3.57 16.93 -17.69
CA ALA A 264 -3.38 18.36 -17.81
C ALA A 264 -2.54 18.57 -19.07
N LEU A 265 -3.17 19.05 -20.15
CA LEU A 265 -2.42 19.52 -21.30
C LEU A 265 -1.50 20.61 -20.75
N PRO A 266 -0.17 20.50 -20.90
CA PRO A 266 0.67 21.65 -20.64
C PRO A 266 0.09 22.77 -21.50
N GLU A 267 -0.26 23.91 -20.91
CA GLU A 267 -0.55 25.11 -21.69
C GLU A 267 0.64 25.29 -22.64
N GLN A 268 0.42 25.01 -23.92
CA GLN A 268 1.28 25.55 -24.97
C GLN A 268 1.07 27.05 -24.89
N LYS A 269 1.91 27.71 -24.10
CA LYS A 269 2.11 29.15 -24.23
C LYS A 269 2.71 29.37 -25.61
N TRP A 270 1.85 29.75 -26.54
CA TRP A 270 2.23 30.44 -27.77
C TRP A 270 2.71 31.84 -27.42
#